data_AF-A0A820GIQ2-F1
#
_entry.id   AF-A0A820GIQ2-F1
#
_cell.length_a   1.000
_cell.length_b   1.000
_cell.length_c   1.000
_cell.angle_alpha   90.00
_cell.angle_beta   90.00
_cell.angle_gamma   90.00
#
_symmetry.space_group_name_H-M   'P 1'
#
loop_
_entity.id
_entity.type
_entity.pdbx_description
1 polymer ?
#
loop_
_entity_poly.entity_id
_entity_poly.type
_entity_poly.pdbx_seq_one_letter_code
_entity_poly.pdbx_strand_id
1 'polypeptide(L)'
;NVYDGDFQNRPNPHKYLLYKPTFSQIYAFTASAFKELSQHGTLLLYISADGYDTHLKSKVEQSYDFGGVKTNNRRDDTIDSPNSPSTSATNTLAKKSSPSNTNTSSTAITSAPTGSIKDAHNIFPGDLYPFLRKPLFLIIDSNNSITFQNMPNLFGQPFVSLLSPVKLPAVFHDYQNKGSLFTLFLTSPMFAFCFVCHLNDLTNEQWVLCQEHINKIIFEITKIFLKSKLVDSTIYHFIGDEFLRLFLARFVFCYAVLRLHRAFKGSGFYPSSQPQLSNDLLENVQVHKMILELSALLNVRQLFLEGPLTTADLISSNQ
;
A
#
# COMPACT_ATOMS: atom_id res chain seq x y z
N ASN A 1 -14.19 -31.60 15.91
CA ASN A 1 -15.32 -30.92 16.57
C ASN A 1 -14.87 -29.78 17.48
N VAL A 2 -14.28 -28.71 16.91
CA VAL A 2 -14.02 -27.42 17.61
C VAL A 2 -14.29 -26.23 16.65
N TYR A 3 -15.16 -26.40 15.65
CA TYR A 3 -15.49 -25.34 14.68
C TYR A 3 -17.00 -25.17 14.52
N ASP A 4 -17.73 -25.27 15.62
CA ASP A 4 -19.19 -25.04 15.64
C ASP A 4 -19.52 -23.93 16.65
N GLY A 5 -18.78 -22.83 16.54
CA GLY A 5 -18.91 -21.64 17.40
C GLY A 5 -19.25 -20.41 16.58
N ASP A 6 -20.53 -20.06 16.58
CA ASP A 6 -21.05 -18.69 16.53
C ASP A 6 -20.78 -17.85 15.27
N PHE A 7 -21.01 -18.41 14.09
CA PHE A 7 -21.10 -17.62 12.84
C PHE A 7 -22.33 -16.69 12.78
N GLN A 8 -23.28 -16.82 13.71
CA GLN A 8 -24.59 -16.17 13.62
C GLN A 8 -24.70 -14.78 14.27
N ASN A 9 -23.65 -14.27 14.93
CA ASN A 9 -23.76 -12.98 15.64
C ASN A 9 -22.48 -12.12 15.61
N ARG A 10 -21.77 -12.08 14.47
CA ARG A 10 -20.66 -11.12 14.30
C ARG A 10 -21.25 -9.72 14.03
N PRO A 11 -21.04 -8.73 14.91
CA PRO A 11 -21.47 -7.36 14.63
C PRO A 11 -20.74 -6.84 13.39
N ASN A 12 -21.41 -6.00 12.60
CA ASN A 12 -20.80 -5.37 11.43
C ASN A 12 -19.51 -4.62 11.85
N PRO A 13 -18.44 -4.68 11.05
CA PRO A 13 -17.21 -3.95 11.36
C PRO A 13 -17.49 -2.45 11.42
N HIS A 14 -16.95 -1.79 12.45
CA HIS A 14 -17.01 -0.34 12.58
C HIS A 14 -16.08 0.29 11.54
N LYS A 15 -16.65 1.12 10.64
CA LYS A 15 -15.93 1.69 9.50
C LYS A 15 -15.72 3.20 9.69
N TYR A 16 -14.46 3.61 9.65
CA TYR A 16 -14.06 5.00 9.52
C TYR A 16 -13.55 5.26 8.10
N LEU A 17 -14.07 6.29 7.44
CA LEU A 17 -13.58 6.75 6.14
C LEU A 17 -13.07 8.18 6.28
N LEU A 18 -11.78 8.37 6.07
CA LEU A 18 -11.13 9.66 6.18
C LEU A 18 -10.63 10.10 4.80
N TYR A 19 -11.18 11.19 4.27
CA TYR A 19 -10.72 11.78 3.01
C TYR A 19 -9.74 12.92 3.28
N LYS A 20 -8.54 12.83 2.70
CA LYS A 20 -7.42 13.78 2.92
C LYS A 20 -7.25 14.18 4.40
N PRO A 21 -7.13 13.22 5.34
CA PRO A 21 -6.96 13.54 6.75
C PRO A 21 -5.55 14.05 7.08
N THR A 22 -5.44 14.81 8.16
CA THR A 22 -4.16 15.13 8.79
C THR A 22 -3.62 13.94 9.60
N PHE A 23 -2.32 13.91 9.89
CA PHE A 23 -1.73 12.93 10.80
C PHE A 23 -2.51 12.78 12.12
N SER A 24 -2.84 13.90 12.79
CA SER A 24 -3.57 13.86 14.07
C SER A 24 -4.95 13.23 13.95
N GLN A 25 -5.65 13.45 12.84
CA GLN A 25 -6.94 12.80 12.59
C GLN A 25 -6.75 11.29 12.44
N ILE A 26 -5.81 10.86 11.61
CA ILE A 26 -5.54 9.43 11.39
C ILE A 26 -5.22 8.76 12.72
N TYR A 27 -4.27 9.31 13.48
CA TYR A 27 -3.87 8.77 14.76
C TYR A 27 -5.03 8.70 15.77
N ALA A 28 -5.84 9.75 15.88
CA ALA A 28 -6.99 9.78 16.79
C ALA A 28 -8.04 8.73 16.44
N PHE A 29 -8.41 8.60 15.16
CA PHE A 29 -9.40 7.61 14.72
C PHE A 29 -8.87 6.18 14.84
N THR A 30 -7.60 5.93 14.51
CA THR A 30 -6.95 4.62 14.70
C THR A 30 -6.89 4.24 16.18
N ALA A 31 -6.56 5.18 17.06
CA ALA A 31 -6.55 4.95 18.51
C ALA A 31 -7.95 4.68 19.09
N SER A 32 -8.97 5.40 18.63
CA SER A 32 -10.37 5.14 19.01
C SER A 32 -10.81 3.75 18.55
N ALA A 33 -10.58 3.39 17.29
CA ALA A 33 -10.88 2.06 16.77
C ALA A 33 -10.14 0.98 17.58
N PHE A 34 -8.84 1.17 17.85
CA PHE A 34 -8.04 0.24 18.63
C PHE A 34 -8.58 0.02 20.06
N LYS A 35 -9.04 1.10 20.71
CA LYS A 35 -9.65 1.06 22.05
C LYS A 35 -10.98 0.29 22.03
N GLU A 36 -11.79 0.49 21.01
CA GLU A 36 -13.11 -0.14 20.86
C GLU A 36 -13.05 -1.62 20.44
N LEU A 37 -11.93 -2.08 19.87
CA LEU A 37 -11.76 -3.49 19.47
C LEU A 37 -11.93 -4.44 20.66
N SER A 38 -12.71 -5.50 20.44
CA SER A 38 -12.80 -6.63 21.37
C SER A 38 -11.45 -7.32 21.56
N GLN A 39 -11.36 -8.22 22.56
CA GLN A 39 -10.12 -8.95 22.88
C GLN A 39 -9.55 -9.75 21.70
N HIS A 40 -10.41 -10.20 20.78
CA HIS A 40 -10.03 -10.95 19.57
C HIS A 40 -10.35 -10.18 18.28
N GLY A 41 -10.65 -8.89 18.37
CA GLY A 41 -10.94 -8.06 17.22
C GLY A 41 -9.68 -7.78 16.40
N THR A 42 -9.84 -7.72 15.08
CA THR A 42 -8.79 -7.30 14.14
C THR A 42 -8.97 -5.84 13.74
N LEU A 43 -7.88 -5.07 13.74
CA LEU A 43 -7.83 -3.76 13.11
C LEU A 43 -7.46 -3.92 11.63
N LEU A 44 -8.31 -3.47 10.70
CA LEU A 44 -7.92 -3.29 9.31
C LEU A 44 -7.61 -1.81 9.06
N LEU A 45 -6.39 -1.50 8.65
CA LEU A 45 -5.99 -0.15 8.26
C LEU A 45 -5.64 -0.14 6.77
N TYR A 46 -6.43 0.59 5.99
CA TYR A 46 -6.18 0.80 4.55
C TYR A 46 -5.73 2.25 4.35
N ILE A 47 -4.51 2.46 3.87
CA ILE A 47 -3.97 3.79 3.56
C ILE A 47 -3.64 3.85 2.07
N SER A 48 -4.28 4.79 1.37
CA SER A 48 -3.94 5.17 -0.01
C SER A 48 -3.44 6.61 -0.02
N ALA A 49 -2.16 6.81 -0.32
CA ALA A 49 -1.49 8.11 -0.22
C ALA A 49 -0.15 8.13 -0.97
N ASP A 50 0.27 9.32 -1.38
CA ASP A 50 1.59 9.52 -1.96
C ASP A 50 2.70 9.22 -0.95
N GLY A 51 3.79 8.65 -1.43
CA GLY A 51 4.97 8.35 -0.63
C GLY A 51 5.70 9.60 -0.17
N TYR A 52 6.28 9.52 1.02
CA TYR A 52 7.24 10.47 1.55
C TYR A 52 8.61 9.78 1.64
N ASP A 53 9.60 10.32 0.94
CA ASP A 53 10.97 9.81 0.99
C ASP A 53 11.80 10.64 1.97
N THR A 54 12.37 10.00 2.98
CA THR A 54 13.39 10.64 3.79
C THR A 54 14.72 10.48 3.05
N HIS A 55 15.21 11.56 2.42
CA HIS A 55 16.56 11.62 1.82
C HIS A 55 17.73 11.29 2.78
N LEU A 56 17.42 10.95 4.03
CA LEU A 56 18.34 10.41 5.02
C LEU A 56 18.56 8.93 4.74
N LYS A 57 19.74 8.59 4.20
CA LYS A 57 20.27 7.23 4.26
C LYS A 57 20.43 6.85 5.74
N SER A 58 19.40 6.29 6.39
CA SER A 58 19.57 5.74 7.71
C SER A 58 20.57 4.59 7.58
N LYS A 59 21.65 4.63 8.39
CA LYS A 59 22.61 3.52 8.47
C LYS A 59 22.01 2.26 9.12
N VAL A 60 20.74 2.33 9.53
CA VAL A 60 19.99 1.30 10.22
C VAL A 60 18.71 1.07 9.42
N GLU A 61 18.65 -0.07 8.71
CA GLU A 61 17.39 -0.63 8.22
C GLU A 61 16.43 -0.76 9.41
N GLN A 62 15.15 -0.40 9.26
CA GLN A 62 14.11 -0.41 10.32
C GLN A 62 14.13 0.78 11.30
N SER A 63 14.65 1.95 10.90
CA SER A 63 14.49 3.17 11.70
C SER A 63 13.02 3.60 11.76
N TYR A 64 12.57 4.08 12.93
CA TYR A 64 11.19 4.49 13.23
C TYR A 64 10.59 5.43 12.16
N ASP A 65 11.43 6.26 11.57
CA ASP A 65 11.13 7.42 10.75
C ASP A 65 11.70 7.31 9.31
N PHE A 66 11.87 6.07 8.82
CA PHE A 66 12.36 5.78 7.48
C PHE A 66 11.20 5.76 6.46
N GLY A 67 11.21 6.68 5.50
CA GLY A 67 10.21 6.79 4.44
C GLY A 67 8.82 7.18 4.94
N GLY A 68 7.77 6.48 4.50
CA GLY A 68 6.39 6.72 4.93
C GLY A 68 5.46 7.26 3.85
N VAL A 69 4.29 7.73 4.28
CA VAL A 69 3.23 8.25 3.41
C VAL A 69 2.77 9.63 3.86
N LYS A 70 2.43 10.48 2.89
CA LYS A 70 1.99 11.85 3.13
C LYS A 70 0.58 11.90 3.71
N THR A 71 0.36 12.85 4.60
CA THR A 71 -0.97 13.24 5.09
C THR A 71 -1.28 14.65 4.63
N ASN A 72 -2.53 15.09 4.81
CA ASN A 72 -2.91 16.44 4.42
C ASN A 72 -2.36 17.49 5.40
N ASN A 73 -1.85 18.59 4.87
CA ASN A 73 -1.48 19.77 5.65
C ASN A 73 -2.57 20.84 5.46
N ARG A 74 -3.34 21.13 6.51
CA ARG A 74 -4.41 22.15 6.44
C ARG A 74 -3.88 23.61 6.46
N ARG A 75 -2.58 23.85 6.29
CA ARG A 75 -1.97 25.18 6.44
C ARG A 75 -1.49 25.88 5.16
N ASP A 76 -1.54 25.24 3.99
CA ASP A 76 -0.97 25.84 2.76
C ASP A 76 -2.03 26.27 1.73
N ASP A 77 -2.96 27.16 2.13
CA ASP A 77 -3.90 27.85 1.21
C ASP A 77 -3.92 29.38 1.43
N THR A 78 -2.88 29.99 2.01
CA THR A 78 -2.82 31.47 2.19
C THR A 78 -1.49 32.11 1.83
N ILE A 79 -0.84 31.71 0.74
CA ILE A 79 0.17 32.55 0.07
C ILE A 79 -0.02 32.43 -1.45
N ASP A 80 -1.06 33.08 -1.96
CA ASP A 80 -1.01 33.81 -3.24
C ASP A 80 -2.33 34.54 -3.46
N SER A 81 -2.38 35.79 -3.00
CA SER A 81 -3.35 36.79 -3.46
C SER A 81 -2.70 38.18 -3.37
N PRO A 82 -2.48 38.87 -4.49
CA PRO A 82 -1.92 40.21 -4.52
C PRO A 82 -3.06 41.21 -4.39
N ASN A 83 -3.41 41.62 -3.17
CA ASN A 83 -4.01 42.92 -2.82
C ASN A 83 -4.70 42.85 -1.45
N SER A 84 -4.16 43.55 -0.44
CA SER A 84 -4.88 44.47 0.46
C SER A 84 -4.05 44.80 1.73
N PRO A 85 -4.32 45.96 2.38
CA PRO A 85 -3.28 46.82 2.92
C PRO A 85 -2.91 46.54 4.39
N SER A 86 -1.74 47.10 4.72
CA SER A 86 -1.13 47.21 6.04
C SER A 86 -2.08 47.65 7.16
N THR A 87 -2.08 46.89 8.26
CA THR A 87 -2.34 47.46 9.58
C THR A 87 -1.45 46.83 10.64
N SER A 88 -0.77 47.72 11.34
CA SER A 88 0.33 47.53 12.26
C SER A 88 -0.06 46.86 13.58
N ALA A 89 0.80 45.99 14.10
CA ALA A 89 0.94 45.78 15.54
C ALA A 89 2.42 45.66 15.88
N THR A 90 2.98 46.82 16.23
CA THR A 90 4.25 47.05 16.90
C THR A 90 4.40 46.19 18.16
N ASN A 91 5.54 45.53 18.30
CA ASN A 91 6.24 45.42 19.59
C ASN A 91 7.75 45.36 19.37
N THR A 92 8.35 46.53 19.48
CA THR A 92 9.79 46.77 19.60
C THR A 92 10.23 46.56 21.05
N LEU A 93 11.28 45.77 21.27
CA LEU A 93 12.21 46.03 22.34
C LEU A 93 13.64 45.97 21.78
N ALA A 94 14.25 47.14 21.68
CA ALA A 94 15.62 47.34 21.22
C ALA A 94 16.60 47.33 22.39
N LYS A 95 17.83 46.84 22.16
CA LYS A 95 19.03 47.52 22.65
C LYS A 95 20.24 47.26 21.73
N LYS A 96 20.90 48.37 21.41
CA LYS A 96 21.93 48.66 20.40
C LYS A 96 23.34 48.28 20.84
N SER A 97 24.23 48.08 19.86
CA SER A 97 25.53 48.78 19.61
C SER A 97 26.35 47.91 18.66
N SER A 98 27.13 48.33 17.66
CA SER A 98 27.44 49.56 16.92
C SER A 98 28.24 49.09 15.65
N PRO A 99 28.50 49.93 14.63
CA PRO A 99 28.72 49.47 13.27
C PRO A 99 30.20 49.29 12.88
N SER A 100 30.49 48.36 11.96
CA SER A 100 31.64 48.48 11.06
C SER A 100 31.40 47.74 9.74
N ASN A 101 31.61 48.45 8.64
CA ASN A 101 31.58 47.98 7.25
C ASN A 101 32.75 47.03 6.97
N THR A 102 32.53 46.01 6.13
CA THR A 102 33.48 45.62 5.07
C THR A 102 32.84 44.62 4.12
N ASN A 103 32.93 44.93 2.82
CA ASN A 103 32.63 44.04 1.71
C ASN A 103 33.67 42.90 1.67
N THR A 104 33.23 41.64 1.57
CA THR A 104 34.05 40.61 0.91
C THR A 104 33.24 39.39 0.51
N SER A 105 33.44 39.00 -0.74
CA SER A 105 32.98 37.81 -1.44
C SER A 105 33.55 36.51 -0.88
N SER A 106 32.72 35.46 -0.95
CA SER A 106 33.08 34.04 -1.16
C SER A 106 34.11 33.39 -0.23
N THR A 107 33.64 32.59 0.72
CA THR A 107 34.21 31.24 0.95
C THR A 107 33.18 30.35 1.65
N ALA A 108 32.94 29.16 1.09
CA ALA A 108 32.04 28.15 1.64
C ALA A 108 32.54 27.69 3.02
N ILE A 109 31.75 27.96 4.05
CA ILE A 109 31.91 27.36 5.38
C ILE A 109 30.83 26.29 5.49
N THR A 110 31.28 25.05 5.58
CA THR A 110 30.49 23.85 5.88
C THR A 110 29.60 24.08 7.09
N SER A 111 28.30 24.27 6.86
CA SER A 111 27.29 24.20 7.90
C SER A 111 27.14 22.74 8.33
N ALA A 112 27.41 22.46 9.61
CA ALA A 112 26.93 21.28 10.31
C ALA A 112 25.44 21.06 9.99
N PRO A 113 24.92 19.81 10.01
CA PRO A 113 23.53 19.56 9.65
C PRO A 113 22.65 20.22 10.72
N THR A 114 22.13 21.40 10.40
CA THR A 114 20.99 21.97 11.10
C THR A 114 19.89 20.93 10.98
N GLY A 115 19.56 20.26 12.08
CA GLY A 115 18.57 19.19 12.11
C GLY A 115 17.27 19.71 11.52
N SER A 116 17.03 19.38 10.25
CA SER A 116 15.77 19.69 9.59
C SER A 116 14.70 18.93 10.36
N ILE A 117 13.85 19.67 11.07
CA ILE A 117 12.66 19.11 11.72
C ILE A 117 11.93 18.31 10.63
N LYS A 118 11.75 17.01 10.85
CA LYS A 118 11.05 16.15 9.88
C LYS A 118 9.63 16.68 9.72
N ASP A 119 9.11 16.63 8.49
CA ASP A 119 7.77 17.11 8.20
C ASP A 119 6.75 16.32 9.03
N ALA A 120 6.05 17.03 9.91
CA ALA A 120 5.08 16.51 10.86
C ALA A 120 3.80 15.96 10.18
N HIS A 121 3.66 16.14 8.87
CA HIS A 121 2.49 15.74 8.10
C HIS A 121 2.68 14.43 7.34
N ASN A 122 3.38 13.45 7.92
CA ASN A 122 3.59 12.13 7.33
C ASN A 122 3.27 11.02 8.35
N ILE A 123 2.92 9.84 7.86
CA ILE A 123 2.88 8.60 8.66
C ILE A 123 4.11 7.78 8.33
N PHE A 124 4.91 7.50 9.34
CA PHE A 124 6.02 6.58 9.28
C PHE A 124 5.60 5.19 9.77
N PRO A 125 6.30 4.11 9.38
CA PRO A 125 6.04 2.77 9.92
C PRO A 125 6.04 2.71 11.45
N GLY A 126 6.95 3.46 12.10
CA GLY A 126 7.05 3.54 13.55
C GLY A 126 5.81 4.10 14.25
N ASP A 127 5.07 4.98 13.60
CA ASP A 127 3.83 5.56 14.16
C ASP A 127 2.73 4.50 14.34
N LEU A 128 2.84 3.36 13.65
CA LEU A 128 1.89 2.25 13.75
C LEU A 128 2.25 1.23 14.84
N TYR A 129 3.46 1.31 15.42
CA TYR A 129 3.91 0.37 16.45
C TYR A 129 2.98 0.30 17.68
N PRO A 130 2.38 1.42 18.15
CA PRO A 130 1.37 1.36 19.21
C PRO A 130 0.25 0.34 18.95
N PHE A 131 -0.19 0.23 17.69
CA PHE A 131 -1.34 -0.56 17.25
C PHE A 131 -1.00 -2.02 16.94
N LEU A 132 0.29 -2.40 16.94
CA LEU A 132 0.73 -3.80 16.84
C LEU A 132 0.44 -4.64 18.10
N ARG A 133 -0.18 -4.04 19.13
CA ARG A 133 -0.61 -4.73 20.36
C ARG A 133 -1.91 -5.52 20.22
N LYS A 134 -2.58 -5.46 19.07
CA LYS A 134 -3.73 -6.29 18.68
C LYS A 134 -3.51 -6.79 17.25
N PRO A 135 -4.26 -7.81 16.78
CA PRO A 135 -4.19 -8.24 15.39
C PRO A 135 -4.40 -7.07 14.42
N LEU A 136 -3.43 -6.85 13.52
CA LEU A 136 -3.45 -5.75 12.55
C LEU A 136 -3.30 -6.27 11.12
N PHE A 137 -4.27 -5.97 10.28
CA PHE A 137 -4.22 -6.15 8.83
C PHE A 137 -4.00 -4.78 8.18
N LEU A 138 -2.87 -4.59 7.51
CA LEU A 138 -2.46 -3.33 6.92
C LEU A 138 -2.49 -3.42 5.39
N ILE A 139 -3.02 -2.41 4.73
CA ILE A 139 -2.94 -2.25 3.28
C ILE A 139 -2.35 -0.88 2.99
N ILE A 140 -1.18 -0.84 2.33
CA ILE A 140 -0.51 0.41 1.92
C ILE A 140 -0.50 0.51 0.40
N ASP A 141 -1.29 1.44 -0.10
CA ASP A 141 -1.39 1.82 -1.50
C ASP A 141 -0.62 3.14 -1.72
N SER A 142 0.65 3.04 -2.10
CA SER A 142 1.59 4.15 -2.20
C SER A 142 2.78 3.77 -3.08
N ASN A 143 3.33 4.74 -3.83
CA ASN A 143 4.60 4.55 -4.53
C ASN A 143 5.81 4.40 -3.58
N ASN A 144 5.63 4.53 -2.27
CA ASN A 144 6.63 4.23 -1.24
C ASN A 144 6.15 3.18 -0.23
N SER A 145 5.22 2.31 -0.62
CA SER A 145 4.63 1.27 0.25
C SER A 145 5.68 0.35 0.93
N ILE A 146 6.80 0.12 0.25
CA ILE A 146 7.87 -0.79 0.67
C ILE A 146 8.49 -0.44 2.02
N THR A 147 8.36 0.81 2.47
CA THR A 147 8.88 1.25 3.78
C THR A 147 8.18 0.54 4.94
N PHE A 148 6.98 0.00 4.72
CA PHE A 148 6.21 -0.75 5.70
C PHE A 148 6.48 -2.26 5.67
N GLN A 149 7.35 -2.76 4.78
CA GLN A 149 7.60 -4.21 4.64
C GLN A 149 8.27 -4.83 5.87
N ASN A 150 9.22 -4.11 6.47
CA ASN A 150 10.05 -4.63 7.56
C ASN A 150 9.57 -4.15 8.94
N MET A 151 8.25 -4.08 9.14
CA MET A 151 7.69 -3.76 10.45
C MET A 151 7.99 -4.90 11.45
N PRO A 152 8.56 -4.60 12.63
CA PRO A 152 8.89 -5.60 13.63
C PRO A 152 7.64 -6.15 14.32
N ASN A 153 7.63 -7.46 14.63
CA ASN A 153 6.59 -8.05 15.48
C ASN A 153 6.93 -7.86 16.98
N LEU A 154 6.70 -6.65 17.49
CA LEU A 154 7.11 -6.25 18.84
C LEU A 154 6.28 -6.89 19.97
N PHE A 155 5.05 -7.34 19.68
CA PHE A 155 4.08 -7.77 20.71
C PHE A 155 3.56 -9.20 20.52
N GLY A 156 4.10 -9.94 19.55
CA GLY A 156 3.69 -11.31 19.25
C GLY A 156 2.25 -11.43 18.74
N GLN A 157 1.65 -10.34 18.27
CA GLN A 157 0.30 -10.33 17.73
C GLN A 157 0.31 -10.62 16.23
N PRO A 158 -0.76 -11.21 15.68
CA PRO A 158 -0.90 -11.39 14.25
C PRO A 158 -0.79 -10.06 13.50
N PHE A 159 0.11 -9.99 12.52
CA PHE A 159 0.28 -8.84 11.65
C PHE A 159 0.41 -9.31 10.21
N VAL A 160 -0.41 -8.75 9.32
CA VAL A 160 -0.23 -8.88 7.87
C VAL A 160 -0.20 -7.48 7.26
N SER A 161 0.73 -7.24 6.34
CA SER A 161 0.68 -6.07 5.45
C SER A 161 0.65 -6.48 3.99
N LEU A 162 -0.18 -5.80 3.20
CA LEU A 162 -0.25 -5.88 1.75
C LEU A 162 0.19 -4.54 1.17
N LEU A 163 1.26 -4.55 0.38
CA LEU A 163 1.94 -3.37 -0.13
C LEU A 163 1.77 -3.33 -1.64
N SER A 164 1.27 -2.20 -2.14
CA SER A 164 1.16 -1.91 -3.57
C SER A 164 2.52 -1.94 -4.28
N PRO A 165 2.54 -2.17 -5.61
CA PRO A 165 3.73 -1.91 -6.42
C PRO A 165 4.19 -0.46 -6.29
N VAL A 166 5.51 -0.25 -6.29
CA VAL A 166 6.11 1.10 -6.22
C VAL A 166 6.38 1.71 -7.60
N LYS A 167 6.26 0.91 -8.67
CA LYS A 167 6.41 1.32 -10.06
C LYS A 167 5.18 0.97 -10.88
N LEU A 168 4.90 1.81 -11.88
CA LEU A 168 3.88 1.58 -12.89
C LEU A 168 4.53 1.70 -14.27
N PRO A 169 4.19 0.86 -15.27
CA PRO A 169 4.76 1.01 -16.60
C PRO A 169 4.34 2.33 -17.25
N ALA A 170 5.21 2.94 -18.06
CA ALA A 170 4.99 4.26 -18.65
C ALA A 170 3.68 4.37 -19.45
N VAL A 171 3.25 3.27 -20.08
CA VAL A 171 1.99 3.18 -20.85
C VAL A 171 0.74 3.45 -19.98
N PHE A 172 0.86 3.31 -18.65
CA PHE A 172 -0.25 3.54 -17.71
C PHE A 172 -0.10 4.85 -16.92
N HIS A 173 0.94 5.66 -17.13
CA HIS A 173 1.17 6.89 -16.36
C HIS A 173 0.03 7.91 -16.51
N ASP A 174 -0.53 8.06 -17.72
CA ASP A 174 -1.65 8.99 -17.98
C ASP A 174 -2.92 8.66 -17.19
N TYR A 175 -3.00 7.45 -16.65
CA TYR A 175 -4.12 6.95 -15.88
C TYR A 175 -3.91 7.02 -14.37
N GLN A 176 -2.74 7.49 -13.88
CA GLN A 176 -2.47 7.60 -12.44
C GLN A 176 -3.48 8.50 -11.71
N ASN A 177 -4.07 9.48 -12.41
CA ASN A 177 -5.10 10.36 -11.85
C ASN A 177 -6.48 9.69 -11.74
N LYS A 178 -6.68 8.48 -12.28
CA LYS A 178 -7.97 7.76 -12.28
C LYS A 178 -8.11 6.76 -11.12
N GLY A 179 -7.16 6.79 -10.18
CA GLY A 179 -7.13 5.92 -9.01
C GLY A 179 -6.01 4.88 -9.09
N SER A 180 -5.75 4.22 -7.97
CA SER A 180 -4.69 3.23 -7.88
C SER A 180 -5.08 1.91 -8.54
N LEU A 181 -4.17 1.39 -9.37
CA LEU A 181 -4.27 0.05 -9.95
C LEU A 181 -4.34 -1.04 -8.87
N PHE A 182 -3.57 -0.90 -7.80
CA PHE A 182 -3.58 -1.87 -6.70
C PHE A 182 -4.94 -1.87 -5.97
N THR A 183 -5.45 -0.68 -5.63
CA THR A 183 -6.81 -0.54 -5.09
C THR A 183 -7.85 -1.15 -6.03
N LEU A 184 -7.72 -0.93 -7.34
CA LEU A 184 -8.65 -1.46 -8.33
C LEU A 184 -8.63 -2.99 -8.35
N PHE A 185 -7.46 -3.63 -8.31
CA PHE A 185 -7.37 -5.09 -8.20
C PHE A 185 -8.01 -5.62 -6.91
N LEU A 186 -7.77 -4.95 -5.77
CA LEU A 186 -8.29 -5.38 -4.49
C LEU A 186 -9.81 -5.19 -4.34
N THR A 187 -10.41 -4.26 -5.09
CA THR A 187 -11.83 -3.91 -4.96
C THR A 187 -12.69 -4.43 -6.12
N SER A 188 -12.16 -4.38 -7.35
CA SER A 188 -12.78 -4.90 -8.57
C SER A 188 -11.77 -5.54 -9.53
N PRO A 189 -11.44 -6.83 -9.33
CA PRO A 189 -10.46 -7.55 -10.15
C PRO A 189 -10.79 -7.59 -11.65
N MET A 190 -12.08 -7.59 -12.02
CA MET A 190 -12.51 -7.58 -13.42
C MET A 190 -12.18 -6.26 -14.11
N PHE A 191 -12.51 -5.13 -13.49
CA PHE A 191 -12.12 -3.82 -14.03
C PHE A 191 -10.60 -3.67 -14.06
N ALA A 192 -9.89 -4.14 -13.04
CA ALA A 192 -8.43 -4.11 -13.03
C ALA A 192 -7.82 -4.91 -14.18
N PHE A 193 -8.32 -6.12 -14.43
CA PHE A 193 -7.89 -6.96 -15.54
C PHE A 193 -8.15 -6.28 -16.90
N CYS A 194 -9.34 -5.72 -17.09
CA CYS A 194 -9.68 -4.97 -18.31
C CYS A 194 -8.76 -3.78 -18.50
N PHE A 195 -8.49 -3.03 -17.43
CA PHE A 195 -7.62 -1.86 -17.43
C PHE A 195 -6.20 -2.21 -17.89
N VAL A 196 -5.57 -3.24 -17.30
CA VAL A 196 -4.20 -3.63 -17.70
C VAL A 196 -4.15 -4.21 -19.11
N CYS A 197 -5.26 -4.75 -19.62
CA CYS A 197 -5.38 -5.27 -20.97
C CYS A 197 -5.85 -4.21 -22.00
N HIS A 198 -6.03 -2.95 -21.60
CA HIS A 198 -6.55 -1.86 -22.44
C HIS A 198 -7.92 -2.15 -23.07
N LEU A 199 -8.78 -2.87 -22.35
CA LEU A 199 -10.14 -3.18 -22.76
C LEU A 199 -11.08 -2.07 -22.31
N ASN A 200 -11.63 -1.32 -23.27
CA ASN A 200 -12.54 -0.20 -23.00
C ASN A 200 -14.02 -0.59 -23.15
N ASP A 201 -14.32 -1.55 -24.03
CA ASP A 201 -15.68 -1.96 -24.35
C ASP A 201 -15.79 -3.49 -24.31
N LEU A 202 -16.76 -3.99 -23.54
CA LEU A 202 -17.13 -5.41 -23.48
C LEU A 202 -18.63 -5.54 -23.63
N THR A 203 -19.07 -6.60 -24.32
CA THR A 203 -20.50 -6.94 -24.30
C THR A 203 -20.90 -7.40 -22.90
N ASN A 204 -22.18 -7.28 -22.56
CA ASN A 204 -22.69 -7.77 -21.27
C ASN A 204 -22.41 -9.27 -21.07
N GLU A 205 -22.52 -10.06 -22.15
CA GLU A 205 -22.24 -11.50 -22.13
C GLU A 205 -20.77 -11.80 -21.83
N GLN A 206 -19.84 -11.10 -22.50
CA GLN A 206 -18.40 -11.22 -22.22
C GLN A 206 -18.07 -10.82 -20.79
N TRP A 207 -18.67 -9.73 -20.30
CA TRP A 207 -18.48 -9.25 -18.94
C TRP A 207 -18.89 -10.31 -17.90
N VAL A 208 -20.10 -10.87 -18.03
CA VAL A 208 -20.62 -11.89 -17.11
C VAL A 208 -19.73 -13.13 -17.14
N LEU A 209 -19.38 -13.63 -18.33
CA LEU A 209 -18.52 -14.81 -18.49
C LEU A 209 -17.14 -14.62 -17.85
N CYS A 210 -16.51 -13.47 -18.08
CA CYS A 210 -15.19 -13.16 -17.53
C CYS A 210 -15.24 -12.93 -16.01
N GLN A 211 -16.31 -12.29 -15.51
CA GLN A 211 -16.52 -12.10 -14.08
C GLN A 211 -16.69 -13.44 -13.36
N GLU A 212 -17.44 -14.39 -13.94
CA GLU A 212 -17.55 -15.76 -13.42
C GLU A 212 -16.21 -16.47 -13.43
N HIS A 213 -15.42 -16.31 -14.50
CA HIS A 213 -14.09 -16.91 -14.59
C HIS A 213 -13.12 -16.35 -13.54
N ILE A 214 -13.13 -15.04 -13.31
CA ILE A 214 -12.37 -14.41 -12.21
C ILE A 214 -12.82 -14.94 -10.86
N ASN A 215 -14.13 -15.12 -10.62
CA ASN A 215 -14.63 -15.69 -9.37
C ASN A 215 -14.10 -17.12 -9.15
N LYS A 216 -14.00 -17.93 -10.21
CA LYS A 216 -13.36 -19.26 -10.15
C LYS A 216 -11.88 -19.18 -9.79
N ILE A 217 -11.15 -18.20 -10.33
CA ILE A 217 -9.73 -17.97 -9.99
C ILE A 217 -9.59 -17.60 -8.50
N ILE A 218 -10.37 -16.64 -8.02
CA ILE A 218 -10.36 -16.20 -6.62
C ILE A 218 -10.72 -17.36 -5.67
N PHE A 219 -11.67 -18.20 -6.06
CA PHE A 219 -12.03 -19.41 -5.32
C PHE A 219 -10.87 -20.43 -5.28
N GLU A 220 -10.19 -20.67 -6.40
CA GLU A 220 -9.05 -21.58 -6.43
C GLU A 220 -7.88 -21.07 -5.58
N ILE A 221 -7.58 -19.77 -5.64
CA ILE A 221 -6.58 -19.14 -4.75
C ILE A 221 -6.95 -19.35 -3.28
N THR A 222 -8.22 -19.12 -2.93
CA THR A 222 -8.72 -19.32 -1.56
C THR A 222 -8.54 -20.77 -1.10
N LYS A 223 -8.81 -21.73 -1.98
CA LYS A 223 -8.60 -23.16 -1.73
C LYS A 223 -7.12 -23.51 -1.54
N ILE A 224 -6.21 -22.88 -2.28
CA ILE A 224 -4.76 -23.06 -2.09
C ILE A 224 -4.34 -22.55 -0.70
N PHE A 225 -4.79 -21.36 -0.29
CA PHE A 225 -4.54 -20.82 1.05
C PHE A 225 -4.98 -21.80 2.16
N LEU A 226 -6.20 -22.36 2.05
CA LEU A 226 -6.74 -23.27 3.06
C LEU A 226 -6.01 -24.63 3.12
N LYS A 227 -5.35 -25.06 2.04
CA LYS A 227 -4.66 -26.35 1.96
C LYS A 227 -3.15 -26.27 2.18
N SER A 228 -2.55 -25.11 1.97
CA SER A 228 -1.10 -24.94 1.98
C SER A 228 -0.52 -24.90 3.39
N LYS A 229 0.26 -25.92 3.77
CA LYS A 229 0.98 -25.95 5.05
C LYS A 229 2.14 -24.94 5.14
N LEU A 230 2.45 -24.26 4.04
CA LEU A 230 3.54 -23.28 3.95
C LEU A 230 3.09 -21.85 4.27
N VAL A 231 1.79 -21.65 4.50
CA VAL A 231 1.24 -20.34 4.88
C VAL A 231 1.55 -20.09 6.36
N ASP A 232 2.11 -18.92 6.65
CA ASP A 232 2.42 -18.50 8.02
C ASP A 232 1.17 -18.58 8.93
N SER A 233 1.34 -19.02 10.17
CA SER A 233 0.23 -19.15 11.14
C SER A 233 -0.49 -17.82 11.38
N THR A 234 0.21 -16.69 11.22
CA THR A 234 -0.33 -15.34 11.28
C THR A 234 -1.35 -15.07 10.17
N ILE A 235 -1.09 -15.56 8.95
CA ILE A 235 -2.01 -15.37 7.82
C ILE A 235 -3.28 -16.21 8.02
N TYR A 236 -3.17 -17.40 8.63
CA TYR A 236 -4.33 -18.22 8.98
C TYR A 236 -5.31 -17.51 9.92
N HIS A 237 -4.81 -16.65 10.83
CA HIS A 237 -5.67 -15.83 11.68
C HIS A 237 -6.64 -14.97 10.85
N PHE A 238 -6.15 -14.37 9.76
CA PHE A 238 -6.93 -13.48 8.91
C PHE A 238 -7.74 -14.21 7.84
N ILE A 239 -7.31 -15.40 7.38
CA ILE A 239 -8.08 -16.24 6.44
C ILE A 239 -9.43 -16.68 7.04
N GLY A 240 -9.53 -16.79 8.36
CA GLY A 240 -10.78 -17.12 9.05
C GLY A 240 -11.88 -16.07 8.88
N ASP A 241 -11.51 -14.84 8.53
CA ASP A 241 -12.45 -13.76 8.20
C ASP A 241 -12.68 -13.70 6.69
N GLU A 242 -13.94 -13.73 6.26
CA GLU A 242 -14.28 -13.76 4.83
C GLU A 242 -13.83 -12.50 4.09
N PHE A 243 -13.92 -11.34 4.74
CA PHE A 243 -13.58 -10.06 4.15
C PHE A 243 -12.06 -9.91 3.98
N LEU A 244 -11.28 -10.29 4.99
CA LEU A 244 -9.81 -10.28 4.92
C LEU A 244 -9.26 -11.36 3.98
N ARG A 245 -9.88 -12.55 3.98
CA ARG A 245 -9.58 -13.63 3.02
C ARG A 245 -9.77 -13.18 1.58
N LEU A 246 -10.81 -12.39 1.31
CA LEU A 246 -11.05 -11.84 -0.03
C LEU A 246 -9.93 -10.89 -0.47
N PHE A 247 -9.43 -10.03 0.42
CA PHE A 247 -8.27 -9.19 0.11
C PHE A 247 -7.02 -10.00 -0.18
N LEU A 248 -6.74 -11.04 0.61
CA LEU A 248 -5.61 -11.94 0.37
C LEU A 248 -5.72 -12.64 -1.00
N ALA A 249 -6.89 -13.16 -1.34
CA ALA A 249 -7.08 -13.83 -2.62
C ALA A 249 -6.96 -12.86 -3.81
N ARG A 250 -7.50 -11.65 -3.70
CA ARG A 250 -7.38 -10.61 -4.73
C ARG A 250 -5.97 -10.05 -4.83
N PHE A 251 -5.22 -10.02 -3.74
CA PHE A 251 -3.79 -9.69 -3.74
C PHE A 251 -2.99 -10.69 -4.55
N VAL A 252 -3.20 -12.00 -4.34
CA VAL A 252 -2.51 -13.04 -5.13
C VAL A 252 -2.92 -12.96 -6.60
N PHE A 253 -4.19 -12.70 -6.89
CA PHE A 253 -4.63 -12.46 -8.27
C PHE A 253 -3.93 -11.25 -8.90
N CYS A 254 -3.84 -10.13 -8.18
CA CYS A 254 -3.09 -8.94 -8.60
C CYS A 254 -1.64 -9.30 -8.94
N TYR A 255 -0.94 -9.95 -8.00
CA TYR A 255 0.44 -10.38 -8.20
C TYR A 255 0.58 -11.24 -9.46
N ALA A 256 -0.23 -12.29 -9.61
CA ALA A 256 -0.14 -13.23 -10.72
C ALA A 256 -0.43 -12.56 -12.07
N VAL A 257 -1.44 -11.69 -12.16
CA VAL A 257 -1.75 -10.95 -13.40
C VAL A 257 -0.58 -10.05 -13.79
N LEU A 258 -0.06 -9.25 -12.85
CA LEU A 258 1.07 -8.35 -13.13
C LEU A 258 2.33 -9.15 -13.47
N ARG A 259 2.61 -10.25 -12.77
CA ARG A 259 3.78 -11.11 -13.01
C ARG A 259 3.78 -11.75 -14.40
N LEU A 260 2.61 -12.14 -14.90
CA LEU A 260 2.45 -12.74 -16.23
C LEU A 260 2.40 -11.70 -17.37
N HIS A 261 2.05 -10.44 -17.08
CA HIS A 261 1.84 -9.42 -18.09
C HIS A 261 3.19 -8.83 -18.57
N ARG A 262 3.42 -8.82 -19.88
CA ARG A 262 4.71 -8.47 -20.51
C ARG A 262 5.22 -7.07 -20.18
N ALA A 263 4.32 -6.13 -19.88
CA ALA A 263 4.66 -4.75 -19.54
C ALA A 263 5.21 -4.56 -18.11
N PHE A 264 4.98 -5.51 -17.20
CA PHE A 264 5.38 -5.40 -15.80
C PHE A 264 6.57 -6.33 -15.54
N LYS A 265 7.79 -5.77 -15.55
CA LYS A 265 9.03 -6.53 -15.39
C LYS A 265 9.91 -5.95 -14.28
N GLY A 266 10.19 -6.77 -13.28
CA GLY A 266 11.02 -6.42 -12.13
C GLY A 266 10.21 -6.26 -10.85
N SER A 267 10.87 -6.47 -9.72
CA SER A 267 10.24 -6.57 -8.39
C SER A 267 9.37 -5.35 -8.02
N GLY A 268 9.79 -4.14 -8.38
CA GLY A 268 9.04 -2.91 -8.08
C GLY A 268 7.68 -2.77 -8.77
N PHE A 269 7.37 -3.60 -9.77
CA PHE A 269 6.08 -3.63 -10.46
C PHE A 269 5.08 -4.62 -9.86
N TYR A 270 5.49 -5.38 -8.86
CA TYR A 270 4.65 -6.38 -8.21
C TYR A 270 4.30 -5.93 -6.78
N PRO A 271 3.10 -6.26 -6.29
CA PRO A 271 2.77 -6.00 -4.91
C PRO A 271 3.57 -6.96 -4.01
N SER A 272 3.84 -6.56 -2.77
CA SER A 272 4.56 -7.37 -1.78
C SER A 272 3.77 -7.50 -0.49
N SER A 273 4.13 -8.45 0.36
CA SER A 273 3.43 -8.71 1.62
C SER A 273 4.40 -8.97 2.76
N GLN A 274 3.95 -8.71 3.98
CA GLN A 274 4.62 -9.18 5.20
C GLN A 274 3.59 -9.91 6.08
N PRO A 275 3.83 -11.17 6.50
CA PRO A 275 4.92 -12.04 6.08
C PRO A 275 4.93 -12.26 4.56
N GLN A 276 6.11 -12.58 4.01
CA GLN A 276 6.24 -12.88 2.59
C GLN A 276 5.42 -14.13 2.24
N LEU A 277 4.52 -14.01 1.27
CA LEU A 277 3.80 -15.15 0.74
C LEU A 277 4.74 -16.05 -0.07
N SER A 278 4.56 -17.37 0.05
CA SER A 278 5.40 -18.35 -0.64
C SER A 278 5.17 -18.34 -2.15
N ASN A 279 6.21 -18.67 -2.92
CA ASN A 279 6.13 -18.72 -4.39
C ASN A 279 5.13 -19.79 -4.87
N ASP A 280 4.93 -20.88 -4.13
CA ASP A 280 3.94 -21.91 -4.47
C ASP A 280 2.49 -21.38 -4.48
N LEU A 281 2.24 -20.32 -3.70
CA LEU A 281 0.97 -19.60 -3.66
C LEU A 281 0.94 -18.51 -4.73
N LEU A 282 1.97 -17.67 -4.80
CA LEU A 282 2.03 -16.51 -5.70
C LEU A 282 2.15 -16.87 -7.17
N GLU A 283 2.91 -17.93 -7.48
CA GLU A 283 3.22 -18.38 -8.85
C GLU A 283 2.58 -19.75 -9.13
N ASN A 284 1.40 -19.98 -8.57
CA ASN A 284 0.70 -21.25 -8.72
C ASN A 284 0.33 -21.53 -10.18
N VAL A 285 0.78 -22.68 -10.70
CA VAL A 285 0.61 -23.08 -12.11
C VAL A 285 -0.85 -23.12 -12.54
N GLN A 286 -1.76 -23.59 -11.68
CA GLN A 286 -3.19 -23.67 -12.01
C GLN A 286 -3.80 -22.27 -12.11
N VAL A 287 -3.46 -21.38 -11.18
CA VAL A 287 -3.90 -19.97 -11.22
C VAL A 287 -3.39 -19.28 -12.48
N HIS A 288 -2.12 -19.47 -12.82
CA HIS A 288 -1.55 -18.94 -14.07
C HIS A 288 -2.30 -19.44 -15.30
N LYS A 289 -2.56 -20.75 -15.39
CA LYS A 289 -3.33 -21.33 -16.51
C LYS A 289 -4.70 -20.67 -16.64
N MET A 290 -5.43 -20.50 -15.55
CA MET A 290 -6.74 -19.88 -15.56
C MET A 290 -6.70 -18.39 -15.97
N ILE A 291 -5.66 -17.65 -15.57
CA ILE A 291 -5.46 -16.25 -16.03
C ILE A 291 -5.18 -16.21 -17.54
N LEU A 292 -4.38 -17.15 -18.05
CA LEU A 292 -4.10 -17.22 -19.49
C LEU A 292 -5.36 -17.61 -20.29
N GLU A 293 -6.20 -18.50 -19.77
CA GLU A 293 -7.52 -18.80 -20.35
C GLU A 293 -8.42 -17.55 -20.38
N LEU A 294 -8.46 -16.77 -19.28
CA LEU A 294 -9.20 -15.50 -19.24
C LEU A 294 -8.72 -14.52 -20.31
N SER A 295 -7.40 -14.38 -20.46
CA SER A 295 -6.83 -13.51 -21.49
C SER A 295 -7.16 -13.97 -22.92
N ALA A 296 -7.32 -15.28 -23.13
CA ALA A 296 -7.71 -15.85 -24.42
C ALA A 296 -9.20 -15.60 -24.71
N LEU A 297 -10.09 -15.71 -23.71
CA LEU A 297 -11.52 -15.36 -23.86
C LEU A 297 -11.73 -13.91 -24.35
N LEU A 298 -10.80 -13.03 -24.00
CA LEU A 298 -10.83 -11.61 -24.33
C LEU A 298 -9.94 -11.23 -25.53
N ASN A 299 -9.33 -12.21 -26.22
CA ASN A 299 -8.41 -11.99 -27.35
C ASN A 299 -7.21 -11.06 -27.03
N VAL A 300 -6.73 -11.11 -25.78
CA VAL A 300 -5.58 -10.33 -25.27
C VAL A 300 -4.41 -11.19 -24.79
N ARG A 301 -4.40 -12.48 -25.17
CA ARG A 301 -3.39 -13.47 -24.77
C ARG A 301 -1.94 -13.05 -25.08
N GLN A 302 -1.76 -12.30 -26.15
CA GLN A 302 -0.47 -11.74 -26.62
C GLN A 302 0.19 -10.79 -25.61
N LEU A 303 -0.58 -10.21 -24.67
CA LEU A 303 -0.06 -9.34 -23.62
C LEU A 303 0.63 -10.12 -22.49
N PHE A 304 0.43 -11.44 -22.43
CA PHE A 304 0.92 -12.30 -21.37
C PHE A 304 2.07 -13.20 -21.85
N LEU A 305 2.94 -13.60 -20.93
CA LEU A 305 4.05 -14.53 -21.21
C LEU A 305 3.53 -15.95 -21.53
N GLU A 306 4.30 -16.72 -22.29
CA GLU A 306 4.00 -18.13 -22.60
C GLU A 306 4.95 -19.03 -21.80
N GLY A 307 4.41 -19.90 -20.94
CA GLY A 307 5.17 -20.92 -20.21
C GLY A 307 5.56 -20.54 -18.77
N PRO A 308 6.09 -21.51 -17.99
CA PRO A 308 6.61 -21.25 -16.66
C PRO A 308 7.79 -20.27 -16.74
N LEU A 309 7.80 -19.29 -15.84
CA LEU A 309 8.84 -18.27 -15.73
C LEU A 309 10.21 -18.94 -15.74
N THR A 310 11.07 -18.57 -16.68
CA THR A 310 12.39 -19.17 -16.78
C THR A 310 13.30 -18.63 -15.69
N THR A 311 14.40 -19.33 -15.37
CA THR A 311 15.41 -18.88 -14.41
C THR A 311 15.96 -17.47 -14.74
N ALA A 312 15.92 -17.05 -16.01
CA ALA A 312 16.27 -15.69 -16.42
C ALA A 312 15.27 -14.62 -15.90
N ASP A 313 13.98 -14.96 -15.84
CA ASP A 313 12.95 -14.08 -15.26
C ASP A 313 13.10 -13.96 -13.74
N LEU A 314 13.58 -15.02 -13.07
CA LEU A 314 13.85 -15.06 -11.63
C LEU A 314 15.13 -14.30 -11.22
N ILE A 315 16.14 -14.26 -12.09
CA ILE A 315 17.39 -13.50 -11.87
C ILE A 315 17.12 -11.99 -11.98
N SER A 316 16.18 -11.58 -12.85
CA SER A 316 15.79 -10.16 -13.00
C SER A 316 14.94 -9.60 -11.84
N SER A 317 14.41 -10.46 -10.97
CA SER A 317 13.66 -10.06 -9.76
C SER A 317 14.52 -9.84 -8.52
N ASN A 318 15.80 -10.24 -8.55
CA ASN A 318 16.77 -10.08 -7.44
C ASN A 318 17.79 -8.95 -7.69
N GLN A 319 17.57 -8.12 -8.72
CA GLN A 319 18.28 -6.85 -8.96
C GLN A 319 17.26 -5.71 -9.00
#